data_AF-A0A559KHG2-F1
#
_entry.id   AF-A0A559KHG2-F1
#
_cell.length_a   1.000
_cell.length_b   1.000
_cell.length_c   1.000
_cell.angle_alpha   90.00
_cell.angle_beta   90.00
_cell.angle_gamma   90.00
#
_symmetry.space_group_name_H-M   'P 1'
#
loop_
_entity.id
_entity.type
_entity.pdbx_description
1 polymer ?
#
loop_
_entity_poly.entity_id
_entity_poly.type
_entity_poly.pdbx_seq_one_letter_code
_entity_poly.pdbx_strand_id
1 'polypeptide(L)'
;MKVGAGENMMSLLRDLRLVYKIFTLIAIALIMVITVGIIGYKFTQQMAHNSELVYTDIFIPNAAMVEIRTNNRAATSFALETMLARDEQLQKKLLADYKDRLVKNKEQVAKLDKANLDPKQAELLNKFKEKYEVFISEMDNALSLSVQNKDTEAYELYSTKVSVLMDDAQSVMREMTDYSAKRAETINKDNLSSAASAALISLGSVTVSMVIFVVIGLAITRAITRPVQSLQELMHSAEAGDLTVTGEYRSNDEIGQLNRSFNGMLKAFKLTVEKILSAATTVSATATEISAGVEDIATGGTNQAKSAQKMNELFKDFSLAISSVAKSAEQASELSGRTMHLAQEGNQILSASIQGMDRLNQQMSRLELDSKKIGKSSK
;
A
#
# COMPACT_ATOMS: atom_id res chain seq x y z
N MET A 1 25.18 -21.79 -13.54
CA MET A 1 23.98 -21.22 -14.20
C MET A 1 22.81 -21.17 -13.21
N LYS A 2 22.86 -20.26 -12.21
CA LYS A 2 21.81 -20.14 -11.15
C LYS A 2 21.71 -18.70 -10.56
N VAL A 3 22.11 -17.68 -11.31
CA VAL A 3 22.03 -16.27 -10.87
C VAL A 3 20.75 -15.56 -11.38
N GLY A 4 20.11 -16.08 -12.45
CA GLY A 4 18.98 -15.39 -13.10
C GLY A 4 17.62 -15.42 -12.39
N ALA A 5 17.40 -16.28 -11.39
CA ALA A 5 16.10 -16.37 -10.72
C ALA A 5 15.87 -15.23 -9.70
N GLY A 6 16.92 -14.79 -9.01
CA GLY A 6 16.83 -13.72 -8.00
C GLY A 6 16.67 -12.33 -8.62
N GLU A 7 17.39 -12.06 -9.71
CA GLU A 7 17.30 -10.78 -10.43
C GLU A 7 15.94 -10.59 -11.11
N ASN A 8 15.39 -11.65 -11.73
CA ASN A 8 14.06 -11.62 -12.31
C ASN A 8 12.95 -11.45 -11.27
N MET A 9 13.09 -12.04 -10.08
CA MET A 9 12.11 -11.86 -9.01
C MET A 9 12.10 -10.42 -8.48
N MET A 10 13.27 -9.80 -8.29
CA MET A 10 13.35 -8.41 -7.83
C MET A 10 12.87 -7.41 -8.88
N SER A 11 13.10 -7.65 -10.17
CA SER A 11 12.56 -6.79 -11.23
C SER A 11 11.04 -6.89 -11.33
N LEU A 12 10.48 -8.11 -11.23
CA LEU A 12 9.03 -8.35 -11.15
C LEU A 12 8.38 -7.67 -9.95
N LEU A 13 8.99 -7.75 -8.77
CA LEU A 13 8.49 -7.11 -7.55
C LEU A 13 8.54 -5.59 -7.62
N ARG A 14 9.48 -5.02 -8.39
CA ARG A 14 9.59 -3.56 -8.55
C ARG A 14 8.39 -3.01 -9.32
N ASP A 15 8.02 -3.64 -10.44
CA ASP A 15 6.97 -3.14 -11.33
C ASP A 15 5.55 -3.53 -10.93
N LEU A 16 5.40 -4.39 -9.90
CA LEU A 16 4.11 -4.70 -9.32
C LEU A 16 3.49 -3.45 -8.66
N ARG A 17 2.16 -3.31 -8.75
CA ARG A 17 1.44 -2.30 -7.95
C ARG A 17 1.58 -2.57 -6.45
N LEU A 18 1.56 -1.51 -5.65
CA LEU A 18 1.77 -1.53 -4.20
C LEU A 18 0.78 -2.46 -3.49
N VAL A 19 -0.49 -2.45 -3.90
CA VAL A 19 -1.54 -3.36 -3.40
C VAL A 19 -1.15 -4.83 -3.62
N TYR A 20 -0.63 -5.18 -4.79
CA TYR A 20 -0.21 -6.55 -5.07
C TYR A 20 1.06 -6.93 -4.29
N LYS A 21 1.99 -6.00 -4.02
CA LYS A 21 3.15 -6.28 -3.15
C LYS A 21 2.71 -6.66 -1.72
N ILE A 22 1.69 -6.00 -1.18
CA ILE A 22 1.13 -6.34 0.14
C ILE A 22 0.37 -7.67 0.08
N PHE A 23 -0.45 -7.86 -0.96
CA PHE A 23 -1.24 -9.07 -1.11
C PHE A 23 -0.39 -10.33 -1.28
N THR A 24 0.74 -10.25 -2.01
CA THR A 24 1.67 -11.38 -2.12
C THR A 24 2.25 -11.77 -0.77
N LEU A 25 2.60 -10.83 0.09
CA LEU A 25 3.10 -11.11 1.44
C LEU A 25 2.04 -11.82 2.30
N ILE A 26 0.78 -11.37 2.23
CA ILE A 26 -0.35 -12.03 2.91
C ILE A 26 -0.60 -13.43 2.35
N ALA A 27 -0.61 -13.58 1.02
CA ALA A 27 -0.84 -14.86 0.36
C ALA A 27 0.24 -15.89 0.73
N ILE A 28 1.51 -15.47 0.76
CA ILE A 28 2.61 -16.34 1.17
C ILE A 28 2.44 -16.71 2.66
N ALA A 29 2.11 -15.77 3.55
CA ALA A 29 1.85 -16.09 4.96
C ALA A 29 0.74 -17.13 5.13
N LEU A 30 -0.37 -16.99 4.40
CA LEU A 30 -1.46 -17.96 4.41
C LEU A 30 -1.02 -19.33 3.92
N ILE A 31 -0.26 -19.40 2.82
CA ILE A 31 0.28 -20.66 2.30
C ILE A 31 1.19 -21.33 3.33
N MET A 32 2.03 -20.57 4.03
CA MET A 32 2.89 -21.11 5.10
C MET A 32 2.07 -21.70 6.24
N VAL A 33 1.05 -20.96 6.74
CA VAL A 33 0.17 -21.43 7.82
C VAL A 33 -0.58 -22.70 7.39
N ILE A 34 -1.10 -22.74 6.16
CA ILE A 34 -1.78 -23.92 5.61
C ILE A 34 -0.81 -25.11 5.53
N THR A 35 0.43 -24.87 5.09
CA THR A 35 1.43 -25.94 4.95
C THR A 35 1.80 -26.52 6.32
N VAL A 36 2.04 -25.69 7.32
CA VAL A 36 2.30 -26.13 8.70
C VAL A 36 1.09 -26.88 9.26
N GLY A 37 -0.12 -26.39 9.00
CA GLY A 37 -1.38 -27.05 9.40
C GLY A 37 -1.54 -28.43 8.78
N ILE A 38 -1.25 -28.59 7.48
CA ILE A 38 -1.31 -29.88 6.78
C ILE A 38 -0.28 -30.86 7.35
N ILE A 39 0.94 -30.41 7.63
CA ILE A 39 1.99 -31.23 8.24
C ILE A 39 1.53 -31.72 9.61
N GLY A 40 1.08 -30.81 10.47
CA GLY A 40 0.57 -31.16 11.81
C GLY A 40 -0.60 -32.13 11.74
N TYR A 41 -1.57 -31.88 10.86
CA TYR A 41 -2.73 -32.75 10.69
C TYR A 41 -2.35 -34.17 10.24
N LYS A 42 -1.41 -34.31 9.30
CA LYS A 42 -0.93 -35.64 8.85
C LYS A 42 -0.31 -36.45 9.98
N PHE A 43 0.51 -35.83 10.82
CA PHE A 43 1.13 -36.53 11.95
C PHE A 43 0.12 -36.90 13.03
N THR A 44 -0.85 -36.01 13.33
CA THR A 44 -1.95 -36.34 14.24
C THR A 44 -2.79 -37.50 13.73
N GLN A 45 -3.08 -37.54 12.43
CA GLN A 45 -3.81 -38.65 11.82
C GLN A 45 -3.02 -39.97 11.86
N GLN A 46 -1.71 -39.94 11.61
CA GLN A 46 -0.86 -41.12 11.75
C GLN A 46 -0.87 -41.66 13.19
N MET A 47 -0.79 -40.76 14.18
CA MET A 47 -0.84 -41.13 15.59
C MET A 47 -2.21 -41.71 15.98
N ALA A 48 -3.30 -41.13 15.47
CA ALA A 48 -4.65 -41.63 15.69
C ALA A 48 -4.80 -43.05 15.12
N HIS A 49 -4.35 -43.29 13.89
CA HIS A 49 -4.39 -44.61 13.25
C HIS A 49 -3.56 -45.66 14.01
N ASN A 50 -2.33 -45.32 14.41
CA ASN A 50 -1.49 -46.25 15.16
C ASN A 50 -2.06 -46.53 16.56
N SER A 51 -2.72 -45.56 17.18
CA SER A 51 -3.42 -45.74 18.46
C SER A 51 -4.64 -46.65 18.31
N GLU A 52 -5.40 -46.49 17.22
CA GLU A 52 -6.52 -47.37 16.88
C GLU A 52 -6.03 -48.81 16.71
N LEU A 53 -4.97 -49.03 15.94
CA LEU A 53 -4.39 -50.37 15.73
C LEU A 53 -3.95 -51.03 17.05
N VAL A 54 -3.29 -50.29 17.96
CA VAL A 54 -2.93 -50.83 19.28
C VAL A 54 -4.18 -51.19 20.10
N TYR A 55 -5.24 -50.39 20.00
CA TYR A 55 -6.47 -50.66 20.73
C TYR A 55 -7.26 -51.85 20.15
N THR A 56 -7.54 -51.84 18.85
CA THR A 56 -8.41 -52.83 18.20
C THR A 56 -7.71 -54.16 17.93
N ASP A 57 -6.45 -54.14 17.50
CA ASP A 57 -5.76 -55.33 16.98
C ASP A 57 -4.87 -56.00 18.03
N ILE A 58 -4.62 -55.33 19.16
CA ILE A 58 -3.74 -55.83 20.22
C ILE A 58 -4.47 -55.86 21.57
N PHE A 59 -4.95 -54.72 22.06
CA PHE A 59 -5.52 -54.63 23.41
C PHE A 59 -6.79 -55.47 23.56
N ILE A 60 -7.78 -55.31 22.66
CA ILE A 60 -9.04 -56.08 22.72
C ILE A 60 -8.79 -57.60 22.61
N PRO A 61 -8.02 -58.11 21.63
CA PRO A 61 -7.67 -59.53 21.60
C PRO A 61 -6.93 -60.01 22.84
N ASN A 62 -5.94 -59.26 23.34
CA ASN A 62 -5.23 -59.62 24.57
C ASN A 62 -6.17 -59.72 25.78
N ALA A 63 -7.13 -58.81 25.92
CA ALA A 63 -8.12 -58.87 27.00
C ALA A 63 -8.96 -60.15 26.92
N ALA A 64 -9.41 -60.55 25.72
CA ALA A 64 -10.13 -61.81 25.51
C ALA A 64 -9.25 -63.03 25.85
N MET A 65 -7.97 -63.02 25.47
CA MET A 65 -7.02 -64.10 25.82
C MET A 65 -6.81 -64.22 27.33
N VAL A 66 -6.68 -63.09 28.05
CA VAL A 66 -6.57 -63.06 29.51
C VAL A 66 -7.83 -63.60 30.18
N GLU A 67 -9.02 -63.26 29.66
CA GLU A 67 -10.29 -63.77 30.16
C GLU A 67 -10.38 -65.30 29.97
N ILE A 68 -9.97 -65.82 28.80
CA ILE A 68 -9.91 -67.28 28.55
C ILE A 68 -9.03 -67.97 29.59
N ARG A 69 -7.84 -67.43 29.85
CA ARG A 69 -6.92 -67.99 30.85
C ARG A 69 -7.48 -67.96 32.27
N THR A 70 -8.20 -66.90 32.62
CA THR A 70 -8.86 -66.73 33.92
C THR A 70 -10.00 -67.74 34.09
N ASN A 71 -10.86 -67.86 33.08
CA ASN A 71 -11.93 -68.86 33.04
C ASN A 71 -11.38 -70.28 33.09
N ASN A 72 -10.27 -70.57 32.41
CA ASN A 72 -9.61 -71.87 32.45
C ASN A 72 -9.14 -72.25 33.84
N ARG A 73 -8.57 -71.30 34.59
CA ARG A 73 -8.17 -71.52 35.99
C ARG A 73 -9.38 -71.79 36.89
N ALA A 74 -10.46 -71.03 36.71
CA ALA A 74 -11.71 -71.26 37.43
C ALA A 74 -12.34 -72.62 37.09
N ALA A 75 -12.43 -72.96 35.79
CA ALA A 75 -12.96 -74.23 35.31
C ALA A 75 -12.16 -75.42 35.86
N THR A 76 -10.84 -75.34 35.83
CA THR A 76 -9.97 -76.40 36.40
C THR A 76 -10.17 -76.52 37.91
N SER A 77 -10.34 -75.40 38.62
CA SER A 77 -10.62 -75.41 40.05
C SER A 77 -11.97 -76.09 40.37
N PHE A 78 -13.03 -75.75 39.62
CA PHE A 78 -14.33 -76.41 39.77
C PHE A 78 -14.27 -77.89 39.41
N ALA A 79 -13.51 -78.26 38.38
CA ALA A 79 -13.34 -79.65 37.98
C ALA A 79 -12.65 -80.47 39.08
N LEU A 80 -11.57 -79.96 39.67
CA LEU A 80 -10.89 -80.61 40.79
C LEU A 80 -11.76 -80.66 42.05
N GLU A 81 -12.49 -79.59 42.37
CA GLU A 81 -13.42 -79.58 43.50
C GLU A 81 -14.56 -80.59 43.30
N THR A 82 -15.03 -80.77 42.06
CA THR A 82 -16.01 -81.81 41.69
C THR A 82 -15.50 -83.21 42.00
N MET A 83 -14.21 -83.49 41.74
CA MET A 83 -13.55 -84.77 42.05
C MET A 83 -13.34 -85.02 43.55
N LEU A 84 -13.46 -83.97 44.39
CA LEU A 84 -13.28 -84.05 45.84
C LEU A 84 -14.61 -83.98 46.60
N ALA A 85 -15.66 -83.42 45.98
CA ALA A 85 -16.97 -83.23 46.58
C ALA A 85 -17.66 -84.58 46.80
N ARG A 86 -18.16 -84.80 48.03
CA ARG A 86 -18.97 -85.98 48.39
C ARG A 86 -20.46 -85.70 48.39
N ASP A 87 -20.85 -84.43 48.26
CA ASP A 87 -22.24 -83.98 48.20
C ASP A 87 -22.67 -83.85 46.73
N GLU A 88 -23.71 -84.60 46.35
CA GLU A 88 -24.20 -84.67 44.96
C GLU A 88 -24.74 -83.31 44.47
N GLN A 89 -25.35 -82.53 45.36
CA GLN A 89 -25.89 -81.22 45.01
C GLN A 89 -24.78 -80.20 44.72
N LEU A 90 -23.69 -80.24 45.51
CA LEU A 90 -22.48 -79.46 45.29
C LEU A 90 -21.78 -79.91 43.99
N GLN A 91 -21.64 -81.22 43.76
CA GLN A 91 -21.04 -81.76 42.54
C GLN A 91 -21.78 -81.27 41.29
N LYS A 92 -23.11 -81.31 41.29
CA LYS A 92 -23.95 -80.80 40.20
C LYS A 92 -23.78 -79.30 39.96
N LYS A 93 -23.65 -78.51 41.04
CA LYS A 93 -23.41 -77.07 40.95
C LYS A 93 -22.04 -76.77 40.34
N LEU A 94 -20.98 -77.43 40.82
CA LEU A 94 -19.62 -77.24 40.33
C LEU A 94 -19.47 -77.64 38.87
N LEU A 95 -20.13 -78.72 38.43
CA LEU A 95 -20.21 -79.10 37.02
C LEU A 95 -20.92 -78.05 36.16
N ALA A 96 -21.97 -77.41 36.69
CA ALA A 96 -22.65 -76.32 35.99
C ALA A 96 -21.73 -75.08 35.88
N ASP A 97 -21.02 -74.73 36.96
CA ASP A 97 -20.07 -73.61 36.98
C ASP A 97 -18.87 -73.86 36.04
N TYR A 98 -18.37 -75.10 35.96
CA TYR A 98 -17.37 -75.52 34.97
C TYR A 98 -17.88 -75.32 33.54
N LYS A 99 -19.08 -75.80 33.22
CA LYS A 99 -19.69 -75.64 31.89
C LYS A 99 -19.93 -74.19 31.53
N ASP A 100 -20.36 -73.35 32.48
CA ASP A 100 -20.51 -71.90 32.28
C ASP A 100 -19.19 -71.25 31.87
N ARG A 101 -18.07 -71.61 32.51
CA ARG A 101 -16.74 -71.12 32.12
C ARG A 101 -16.33 -71.55 30.71
N LEU A 102 -16.67 -72.77 30.30
CA LEU A 102 -16.43 -73.23 28.92
C LEU A 102 -17.27 -72.44 27.91
N VAL A 103 -18.54 -72.13 28.23
CA VAL A 103 -19.39 -71.29 27.37
C VAL A 103 -18.80 -69.89 27.23
N LYS A 104 -18.39 -69.25 28.33
CA LYS A 104 -17.70 -67.95 28.31
C LYS A 104 -16.42 -67.99 27.49
N ASN A 105 -15.66 -69.08 27.53
CA ASN A 105 -14.48 -69.24 26.69
C ASN A 105 -14.82 -69.35 25.20
N LYS A 106 -15.88 -70.08 24.84
CA LYS A 106 -16.37 -70.11 23.45
C LYS A 106 -16.76 -68.71 22.97
N GLU A 107 -17.39 -67.90 23.81
CA GLU A 107 -17.71 -66.50 23.48
C GLU A 107 -16.46 -65.65 23.25
N GLN A 108 -15.42 -65.78 24.10
CA GLN A 108 -14.17 -65.04 23.89
C GLN A 108 -13.43 -65.51 22.64
N VAL A 109 -13.41 -66.82 22.35
CA VAL A 109 -12.84 -67.35 21.11
C VAL A 109 -13.59 -66.82 19.89
N ALA A 110 -14.92 -66.74 19.94
CA ALA A 110 -15.72 -66.14 18.86
C ALA A 110 -15.46 -64.64 18.67
N LYS A 111 -15.08 -63.90 19.73
CA LYS A 111 -14.61 -62.51 19.60
C LYS A 111 -13.25 -62.45 18.92
N LEU A 112 -12.33 -63.35 19.29
CA LEU A 112 -11.01 -63.43 18.64
C LEU A 112 -11.13 -63.78 17.16
N ASP A 113 -12.06 -64.66 16.78
CA ASP A 113 -12.33 -65.00 15.38
C ASP A 113 -12.84 -63.83 14.52
N LYS A 114 -13.49 -62.86 15.15
CA LYS A 114 -13.99 -61.65 14.48
C LYS A 114 -12.99 -60.49 14.56
N ALA A 115 -11.90 -60.64 15.31
CA ALA A 115 -10.89 -59.61 15.44
C ALA A 115 -10.01 -59.57 14.18
N ASN A 116 -9.39 -58.41 13.95
CA ASN A 116 -8.42 -58.24 12.88
C ASN A 116 -7.07 -58.86 13.28
N LEU A 117 -6.99 -60.19 13.24
CA LEU A 117 -5.78 -60.95 13.56
C LEU A 117 -4.84 -60.99 12.36
N ASP A 118 -3.56 -60.76 12.60
CA ASP A 118 -2.54 -61.01 11.58
C ASP A 118 -2.35 -62.54 11.33
N PRO A 119 -1.65 -62.95 10.25
CA PRO A 119 -1.52 -64.36 9.90
C PRO A 119 -0.96 -65.25 11.02
N LYS A 120 -0.03 -64.72 11.82
CA LYS A 120 0.58 -65.47 12.93
C LYS A 120 -0.37 -65.56 14.11
N GLN A 121 -1.10 -64.49 14.43
CA GLN A 121 -2.15 -64.51 15.44
C GLN A 121 -3.27 -65.52 15.07
N ALA A 122 -3.69 -65.55 13.80
CA ALA A 122 -4.69 -66.48 13.31
C ALA A 122 -4.21 -67.95 13.37
N GLU A 123 -2.96 -68.22 12.99
CA GLU A 123 -2.34 -69.54 13.12
C GLU A 123 -2.33 -70.02 14.58
N LEU A 124 -1.87 -69.17 15.51
CA LEU A 124 -1.81 -69.50 16.94
C LEU A 124 -3.21 -69.71 17.52
N LEU A 125 -4.21 -68.92 17.12
CA LEU A 125 -5.60 -69.12 17.56
C LEU A 125 -6.15 -70.48 17.10
N ASN A 126 -5.89 -70.88 15.86
CA ASN A 126 -6.34 -72.18 15.35
C ASN A 126 -5.66 -73.34 16.08
N LYS A 127 -4.34 -73.26 16.29
CA LYS A 127 -3.59 -74.24 17.07
C LYS A 127 -4.08 -74.31 18.53
N PHE A 128 -4.46 -73.19 19.12
CA PHE A 128 -5.08 -73.16 20.44
C PHE A 128 -6.42 -73.91 20.42
N LYS A 129 -7.31 -73.62 19.46
CA LYS A 129 -8.63 -74.28 19.35
C LYS A 129 -8.49 -75.80 19.25
N GLU A 130 -7.61 -76.30 18.38
CA GLU A 130 -7.37 -77.73 18.20
C GLU A 130 -6.93 -78.39 19.51
N LYS A 131 -5.93 -77.82 20.20
CA LYS A 131 -5.45 -78.35 21.48
C LYS A 131 -6.50 -78.24 22.59
N TYR A 132 -7.23 -77.14 22.61
CA TYR A 132 -8.22 -76.83 23.63
C TYR A 132 -9.46 -77.73 23.52
N GLU A 133 -9.86 -78.12 22.30
CA GLU A 133 -10.92 -79.10 22.08
C GLU A 133 -10.55 -80.48 22.65
N VAL A 134 -9.32 -80.94 22.40
CA VAL A 134 -8.82 -82.21 22.98
C VAL A 134 -8.76 -82.13 24.50
N PHE A 135 -8.30 -81.01 25.06
CA PHE A 135 -8.32 -80.77 26.51
C PHE A 135 -9.74 -80.88 27.08
N ILE A 136 -10.73 -80.20 26.48
CA ILE A 136 -12.12 -80.24 26.95
C ILE A 136 -12.65 -81.68 26.92
N SER A 137 -12.44 -82.41 25.82
CA SER A 137 -12.92 -83.79 25.68
C SER A 137 -12.36 -84.71 26.77
N GLU A 138 -11.08 -84.59 27.10
CA GLU A 138 -10.44 -85.44 28.11
C GLU A 138 -10.81 -85.00 29.54
N MET A 139 -11.00 -83.70 29.77
CA MET A 139 -11.54 -83.20 31.03
C MET A 139 -12.97 -83.71 31.27
N ASP A 140 -13.82 -83.70 30.25
CA ASP A 140 -15.18 -84.22 30.34
C ASP A 140 -15.20 -85.73 30.63
N ASN A 141 -14.24 -86.50 30.06
CA ASN A 141 -14.05 -87.91 30.39
C ASN A 141 -13.65 -88.09 31.88
N ALA A 142 -12.72 -87.28 32.39
CA ALA A 142 -12.32 -87.32 33.80
C ALA A 142 -13.49 -86.96 34.73
N LEU A 143 -14.26 -85.92 34.41
CA LEU A 143 -15.45 -85.55 35.18
C LEU A 143 -16.55 -86.62 35.11
N SER A 144 -16.70 -87.32 33.99
CA SER A 144 -17.63 -88.46 33.87
C SER A 144 -17.27 -89.62 34.80
N LEU A 145 -15.98 -89.91 34.98
CA LEU A 145 -15.51 -90.90 35.96
C LEU A 145 -15.86 -90.47 37.39
N SER A 146 -15.65 -89.19 37.73
CA SER A 146 -16.00 -88.66 39.05
C SER A 146 -17.50 -88.75 39.36
N VAL A 147 -18.38 -88.45 38.39
CA VAL A 147 -19.84 -88.63 38.54
C VAL A 147 -20.23 -90.10 38.77
N GLN A 148 -19.41 -91.04 38.31
CA GLN A 148 -19.59 -92.48 38.53
C GLN A 148 -18.95 -92.97 39.85
N ASN A 149 -18.56 -92.06 40.76
CA ASN A 149 -17.85 -92.34 42.02
C ASN A 149 -16.47 -93.00 41.81
N LYS A 150 -15.83 -92.76 40.66
CA LYS A 150 -14.49 -93.28 40.31
C LYS A 150 -13.44 -92.16 40.42
N ASP A 151 -13.42 -91.46 41.55
CA ASP A 151 -12.63 -90.23 41.71
C ASP A 151 -11.11 -90.46 41.63
N THR A 152 -10.61 -91.62 42.06
CA THR A 152 -9.18 -91.96 41.92
C THR A 152 -8.77 -92.10 40.45
N GLU A 153 -9.60 -92.78 39.64
CA GLU A 153 -9.39 -92.94 38.20
C GLU A 153 -9.53 -91.59 37.47
N ALA A 154 -10.50 -90.76 37.89
CA ALA A 154 -10.69 -89.41 37.38
C ALA A 154 -9.46 -88.51 37.62
N TYR A 155 -8.91 -88.53 38.84
CA TYR A 155 -7.74 -87.73 39.19
C TYR A 155 -6.45 -88.25 38.53
N GLU A 156 -6.30 -89.57 38.38
CA GLU A 156 -5.19 -90.15 37.63
C GLU A 156 -5.22 -89.71 36.16
N LEU A 157 -6.39 -89.77 35.50
CA LEU A 157 -6.56 -89.25 34.14
C LEU A 157 -6.27 -87.74 34.07
N TYR A 158 -6.72 -86.98 35.07
CA TYR A 158 -6.45 -85.55 35.14
C TYR A 158 -4.95 -85.25 35.23
N SER A 159 -4.28 -85.83 36.22
CA SER A 159 -2.88 -85.53 36.54
C SER A 159 -1.89 -86.01 35.47
N THR A 160 -2.17 -87.13 34.81
CA THR A 160 -1.27 -87.72 33.80
C THR A 160 -1.50 -87.15 32.40
N LYS A 161 -2.75 -86.80 32.03
CA LYS A 161 -3.11 -86.43 30.66
C LYS A 161 -3.73 -85.03 30.56
N VAL A 162 -4.80 -84.75 31.31
CA VAL A 162 -5.55 -83.49 31.17
C VAL A 162 -4.72 -82.26 31.55
N SER A 163 -3.92 -82.35 32.61
CA SER A 163 -3.01 -81.26 33.03
C SER A 163 -2.00 -80.92 31.94
N VAL A 164 -1.43 -81.93 31.28
CA VAL A 164 -0.48 -81.75 30.17
C VAL A 164 -1.16 -81.09 28.97
N LEU A 165 -2.37 -81.52 28.61
CA LEU A 165 -3.15 -80.94 27.52
C LEU A 165 -3.53 -79.46 27.79
N MET A 166 -3.86 -79.12 29.04
CA MET A 166 -4.09 -77.73 29.44
C MET A 166 -2.83 -76.88 29.30
N ASP A 167 -1.68 -77.38 29.78
CA ASP A 167 -0.40 -76.66 29.68
C ASP A 167 -0.01 -76.41 28.22
N ASP A 168 -0.23 -77.41 27.36
CA ASP A 168 -0.06 -77.34 25.92
C ASP A 168 -0.93 -76.24 25.29
N ALA A 169 -2.24 -76.24 25.56
CA ALA A 169 -3.14 -75.19 25.06
C ALA A 169 -2.76 -73.80 25.60
N GLN A 170 -2.45 -73.68 26.90
CA GLN A 170 -2.04 -72.43 27.54
C GLN A 170 -0.70 -71.91 27.01
N SER A 171 0.23 -72.79 26.60
CA SER A 171 1.49 -72.39 25.99
C SER A 171 1.28 -71.62 24.68
N VAL A 172 0.35 -72.08 23.84
CA VAL A 172 0.00 -71.42 22.57
C VAL A 172 -0.63 -70.05 22.84
N MET A 173 -1.53 -69.96 23.83
CA MET A 173 -2.15 -68.70 24.22
C MET A 173 -1.12 -67.70 24.80
N ARG A 174 -0.12 -68.18 25.55
CA ARG A 174 1.02 -67.37 26.02
C ARG A 174 1.85 -66.87 24.85
N GLU A 175 2.21 -67.74 23.91
CA GLU A 175 2.95 -67.36 22.71
C GLU A 175 2.22 -66.26 21.92
N MET A 176 0.89 -66.38 21.77
CA MET A 176 0.06 -65.37 21.09
C MET A 176 0.03 -64.03 21.85
N THR A 177 -0.01 -64.06 23.18
CA THR A 177 0.05 -62.86 24.02
C THR A 177 1.42 -62.19 23.94
N ASP A 178 2.50 -62.96 24.01
CA ASP A 178 3.88 -62.46 23.92
C ASP A 178 4.18 -61.87 22.54
N TYR A 179 3.68 -62.50 21.48
CA TYR A 179 3.78 -61.98 20.12
C TYR A 179 3.03 -60.64 19.98
N SER A 180 1.81 -60.56 20.51
CA SER A 180 1.01 -59.33 20.51
C SER A 180 1.69 -58.21 21.30
N ALA A 181 2.33 -58.53 22.44
CA ALA A 181 3.10 -57.59 23.25
C ALA A 181 4.33 -57.05 22.49
N LYS A 182 5.08 -57.91 21.81
CA LYS A 182 6.22 -57.50 20.96
C LYS A 182 5.78 -56.59 19.82
N ARG A 183 4.64 -56.90 19.18
CA ARG A 183 4.07 -56.06 18.11
C ARG A 183 3.70 -54.67 18.65
N ALA A 184 3.08 -54.60 19.83
CA ALA A 184 2.76 -53.34 20.51
C ALA A 184 4.01 -52.50 20.81
N GLU A 185 5.08 -53.15 21.29
CA GLU A 185 6.36 -52.50 21.56
C GLU A 185 6.97 -51.90 20.29
N THR A 186 6.95 -52.64 19.18
CA THR A 186 7.42 -52.15 17.87
C THR A 186 6.63 -50.93 17.42
N ILE A 187 5.28 -51.00 17.46
CA ILE A 187 4.42 -49.87 17.07
C ILE A 187 4.69 -48.65 17.96
N ASN A 188 4.89 -48.85 19.27
CA ASN A 188 5.21 -47.75 20.16
C ASN A 188 6.59 -47.12 19.87
N LYS A 189 7.60 -47.92 19.55
CA LYS A 189 8.92 -47.40 19.10
C LYS A 189 8.80 -46.62 17.80
N ASP A 190 8.04 -47.13 16.84
CA ASP A 190 7.78 -46.45 15.57
C ASP A 190 7.01 -45.15 15.77
N ASN A 191 6.05 -45.11 16.70
CA ASN A 191 5.33 -43.89 17.10
C ASN A 191 6.27 -42.84 17.69
N LEU A 192 7.17 -43.23 18.60
CA LEU A 192 8.13 -42.30 19.20
C LEU A 192 9.10 -41.73 18.16
N SER A 193 9.61 -42.57 17.26
CA SER A 193 10.48 -42.14 16.15
C SER A 193 9.74 -41.21 15.17
N SER A 194 8.49 -41.56 14.84
CA SER A 194 7.63 -40.75 13.98
C SER A 194 7.30 -39.40 14.61
N ALA A 195 7.06 -39.37 15.93
CA ALA A 195 6.82 -38.13 16.68
C ALA A 195 8.06 -37.21 16.71
N ALA A 196 9.25 -37.78 16.92
CA ALA A 196 10.50 -37.01 16.86
C ALA A 196 10.73 -36.43 15.44
N SER A 197 10.51 -37.24 14.41
CA SER A 197 10.58 -36.80 13.02
C SER A 197 9.54 -35.72 12.70
N ALA A 198 8.32 -35.87 13.22
CA ALA A 198 7.25 -34.89 13.10
C ALA A 198 7.63 -33.54 13.71
N ALA A 199 8.20 -33.56 14.91
CA ALA A 199 8.66 -32.37 15.61
C ALA A 199 9.77 -31.66 14.82
N LEU A 200 10.76 -32.40 14.33
CA LEU A 200 11.87 -31.85 13.53
C LEU A 200 11.38 -31.27 12.20
N ILE A 201 10.50 -31.97 11.49
CA ILE A 201 9.93 -31.50 10.22
C ILE A 201 9.06 -30.25 10.46
N SER A 202 8.23 -30.26 11.51
CA SER A 202 7.37 -29.12 11.86
C SER A 202 8.22 -27.90 12.22
N LEU A 203 9.20 -28.05 13.12
CA LEU A 203 10.10 -26.96 13.52
C LEU A 203 10.93 -26.44 12.34
N GLY A 204 11.45 -27.34 11.52
CA GLY A 204 12.19 -27.00 10.30
C GLY A 204 11.32 -26.22 9.31
N SER A 205 10.08 -26.66 9.08
CA SER A 205 9.13 -25.98 8.19
C SER A 205 8.80 -24.57 8.68
N VAL A 206 8.53 -24.40 9.99
CA VAL A 206 8.28 -23.08 10.60
C VAL A 206 9.50 -22.18 10.47
N THR A 207 10.70 -22.71 10.72
CA THR A 207 11.95 -21.94 10.61
C THR A 207 12.20 -21.47 9.18
N VAL A 208 12.04 -22.36 8.20
CA VAL A 208 12.21 -22.02 6.77
C VAL A 208 11.15 -21.01 6.33
N SER A 209 9.89 -21.21 6.72
CA SER A 209 8.80 -20.26 6.49
C SER A 209 9.10 -18.88 7.07
N MET A 210 9.57 -18.81 8.32
CA MET A 210 9.96 -17.56 8.98
C MET A 210 11.08 -16.84 8.21
N VAL A 211 12.13 -17.56 7.81
CA VAL A 211 13.25 -16.98 7.05
C VAL A 211 12.78 -16.43 5.71
N ILE A 212 11.98 -17.20 4.96
CA ILE A 212 11.41 -16.75 3.68
C ILE A 212 10.53 -15.51 3.88
N PHE A 213 9.69 -15.51 4.91
CA PHE A 213 8.80 -14.39 5.22
C PHE A 213 9.58 -13.11 5.53
N VAL A 214 10.63 -13.21 6.36
CA VAL A 214 11.50 -12.07 6.69
C VAL A 214 12.25 -11.56 5.46
N VAL A 215 12.82 -12.46 4.65
CA VAL A 215 13.56 -12.06 3.44
C VAL A 215 12.66 -11.34 2.44
N ILE A 216 11.47 -11.88 2.17
CA ILE A 216 10.50 -11.26 1.26
C ILE A 216 9.95 -9.96 1.84
N GLY A 217 9.65 -9.94 3.13
CA GLY A 217 9.22 -8.73 3.85
C GLY A 217 10.24 -7.61 3.72
N LEU A 218 11.51 -7.88 4.01
CA LEU A 218 12.59 -6.90 3.87
C LEU A 218 12.77 -6.43 2.42
N ALA A 219 12.61 -7.31 1.43
CA ALA A 219 12.69 -6.95 0.02
C ALA A 219 11.56 -6.00 -0.37
N ILE A 220 10.32 -6.30 0.02
CA ILE A 220 9.14 -5.47 -0.25
C ILE A 220 9.24 -4.12 0.48
N THR A 221 9.60 -4.13 1.77
CA THR A 221 9.81 -2.89 2.53
C THR A 221 10.87 -2.02 1.86
N ARG A 222 12.01 -2.57 1.45
CA ARG A 222 13.03 -1.80 0.73
C ARG A 222 12.54 -1.28 -0.63
N ALA A 223 11.74 -2.06 -1.35
CA ALA A 223 11.18 -1.69 -2.65
C ALA A 223 10.13 -0.57 -2.56
N ILE A 224 9.53 -0.35 -1.39
CA ILE A 224 8.54 0.72 -1.15
C ILE A 224 9.20 1.90 -0.45
N THR A 225 9.84 1.68 0.70
CA THR A 225 10.33 2.75 1.57
C THR A 225 11.45 3.54 0.93
N ARG A 226 12.40 2.92 0.20
CA ARG A 226 13.53 3.65 -0.39
C ARG A 226 13.10 4.63 -1.49
N PRO A 227 12.28 4.25 -2.50
CA PRO A 227 11.82 5.20 -3.51
C PRO A 227 10.94 6.32 -2.93
N VAL A 228 10.13 6.01 -1.91
CA VAL A 228 9.31 7.01 -1.21
C VAL A 228 10.18 8.02 -0.46
N GLN A 229 11.20 7.57 0.28
CA GLN A 229 12.15 8.45 0.97
C GLN A 229 12.93 9.32 -0.02
N SER A 230 13.42 8.74 -1.11
CA SER A 230 14.12 9.49 -2.16
C SER A 230 13.22 10.55 -2.79
N LEU A 231 11.94 10.25 -3.06
CA LEU A 231 11.00 11.25 -3.56
C LEU A 231 10.73 12.35 -2.52
N GLN A 232 10.63 11.99 -1.23
CA GLN A 232 10.45 12.95 -0.15
C GLN A 232 11.64 13.92 -0.04
N GLU A 233 12.87 13.43 -0.15
CA GLU A 233 14.08 14.25 -0.18
C GLU A 233 14.08 15.24 -1.35
N LEU A 234 13.70 14.78 -2.55
CA LEU A 234 13.57 15.65 -3.73
C LEU A 234 12.49 16.72 -3.55
N MET A 235 11.35 16.35 -2.95
CA MET A 235 10.30 17.31 -2.61
C MET A 235 10.78 18.37 -1.62
N HIS A 236 11.63 17.98 -0.66
CA HIS A 236 12.20 18.92 0.31
C HIS A 236 13.18 19.92 -0.35
N SER A 237 13.97 19.47 -1.32
CA SER A 237 14.81 20.38 -2.13
C SER A 237 13.99 21.33 -2.99
N ALA A 238 12.89 20.83 -3.58
CA ALA A 238 11.96 21.66 -4.34
C ALA A 238 11.27 22.71 -3.45
N GLU A 239 10.88 22.36 -2.23
CA GLU A 239 10.35 23.28 -1.22
C GLU A 239 11.34 24.40 -0.87
N ALA A 240 12.64 24.08 -0.81
CA ALA A 240 13.71 25.06 -0.62
C ALA A 240 13.98 25.95 -1.86
N GLY A 241 13.24 25.74 -2.96
CA GLY A 241 13.34 26.53 -4.18
C GLY A 241 14.25 25.97 -5.26
N ASP A 242 14.86 24.79 -5.05
CA ASP A 242 15.65 24.11 -6.08
C ASP A 242 14.73 23.36 -7.06
N LEU A 243 14.38 24.04 -8.17
CA LEU A 243 13.57 23.46 -9.25
C LEU A 243 14.38 22.65 -10.27
N THR A 244 15.67 22.39 -10.00
CA THR A 244 16.55 21.61 -10.90
C THR A 244 16.57 20.12 -10.57
N VAL A 245 16.08 19.74 -9.40
CA VAL A 245 16.00 18.34 -8.97
C VAL A 245 15.08 17.52 -9.87
N THR A 246 15.41 16.25 -10.07
CA THR A 246 14.59 15.32 -10.84
C THR A 246 14.61 13.94 -10.20
N GLY A 247 13.44 13.31 -10.14
CA GLY A 247 13.36 11.95 -9.61
C GLY A 247 13.62 10.90 -10.68
N GLU A 248 14.56 10.01 -10.40
CA GLU A 248 15.04 9.00 -11.34
C GLU A 248 14.34 7.63 -11.23
N TYR A 249 13.46 7.45 -10.23
CA TYR A 249 12.77 6.18 -10.02
C TYR A 249 11.83 5.85 -11.20
N ARG A 250 12.24 4.86 -12.01
CA ARG A 250 11.51 4.36 -13.17
C ARG A 250 10.87 3.02 -12.83
N SER A 251 9.58 3.05 -12.52
CA SER A 251 8.75 1.86 -12.40
C SER A 251 7.34 2.12 -12.94
N ASN A 252 6.62 1.05 -13.24
CA ASN A 252 5.22 1.08 -13.64
C ASN A 252 4.25 1.06 -12.46
N ASP A 253 4.77 0.95 -11.22
CA ASP A 253 3.98 1.02 -10.00
C ASP A 253 3.47 2.46 -9.67
N GLU A 254 2.69 2.58 -8.60
CA GLU A 254 2.14 3.84 -8.14
C GLU A 254 3.23 4.85 -7.74
N ILE A 255 4.38 4.38 -7.24
CA ILE A 255 5.48 5.26 -6.84
C ILE A 255 6.19 5.82 -8.09
N GLY A 256 6.34 5.02 -9.13
CA GLY A 256 6.82 5.48 -10.43
C GLY A 256 5.87 6.49 -11.09
N GLN A 257 4.56 6.31 -10.93
CA GLN A 257 3.56 7.29 -11.37
C GLN A 257 3.67 8.61 -10.57
N LEU A 258 3.77 8.54 -9.24
CA LEU A 258 4.02 9.69 -8.37
C LEU A 258 5.27 10.46 -8.78
N ASN A 259 6.37 9.74 -9.03
CA ASN A 259 7.63 10.33 -9.45
C ASN A 259 7.51 11.06 -10.81
N ARG A 260 6.79 10.49 -11.78
CA ARG A 260 6.50 11.16 -13.06
C ARG A 260 5.66 12.41 -12.89
N SER A 261 4.62 12.36 -12.04
CA SER A 261 3.77 13.51 -11.75
C SER A 261 4.55 14.64 -11.07
N PHE A 262 5.44 14.30 -10.12
CA PHE A 262 6.34 15.26 -9.46
C PHE A 262 7.27 15.96 -10.48
N ASN A 263 7.92 15.20 -11.36
CA ASN A 263 8.77 15.77 -12.42
C ASN A 263 7.97 16.69 -13.36
N GLY A 264 6.73 16.32 -13.70
CA GLY A 264 5.82 17.15 -14.50
C GLY A 264 5.46 18.47 -13.80
N MET A 265 5.18 18.42 -12.50
CA MET A 265 4.90 19.60 -11.67
C MET A 265 6.10 20.55 -11.62
N LEU A 266 7.33 20.05 -11.38
CA LEU A 266 8.53 20.87 -11.38
C LEU A 266 8.79 21.55 -12.72
N LYS A 267 8.59 20.84 -13.82
CA LYS A 267 8.71 21.42 -15.17
C LYS A 267 7.73 22.57 -15.38
N ALA A 268 6.48 22.44 -14.92
CA ALA A 268 5.48 23.49 -15.01
C ALA A 268 5.84 24.71 -14.13
N PHE A 269 6.35 24.48 -12.91
CA PHE A 269 6.82 25.56 -12.05
C PHE A 269 8.00 26.30 -12.65
N LYS A 270 9.01 25.58 -13.18
CA LYS A 270 10.16 26.19 -13.84
C LYS A 270 9.74 27.11 -14.99
N LEU A 271 8.84 26.64 -15.86
CA LEU A 271 8.30 27.46 -16.95
C LEU A 271 7.55 28.70 -16.45
N THR A 272 6.87 28.60 -15.30
CA THR A 272 6.17 29.73 -14.70
C THR A 272 7.15 30.77 -14.16
N VAL A 273 8.21 30.32 -13.47
CA VAL A 273 9.28 31.20 -12.97
C VAL A 273 10.02 31.88 -14.13
N GLU A 274 10.33 31.15 -15.20
CA GLU A 274 10.94 31.71 -16.42
C GLU A 274 10.08 32.82 -17.05
N LYS A 275 8.76 32.61 -17.11
CA LYS A 275 7.82 33.64 -17.59
C LYS A 275 7.79 34.87 -16.68
N ILE A 276 7.81 34.68 -15.35
CA ILE A 276 7.85 35.78 -14.39
C ILE A 276 9.15 36.58 -14.54
N LEU A 277 10.30 35.90 -14.66
CA LEU A 277 11.59 36.55 -14.88
C LEU A 277 11.60 37.35 -16.19
N SER A 278 11.08 36.78 -17.28
CA SER A 278 10.95 37.48 -18.55
C SER A 278 10.05 38.73 -18.43
N ALA A 279 8.89 38.61 -17.79
CA ALA A 279 8.02 39.75 -17.54
C ALA A 279 8.69 40.83 -16.68
N ALA A 280 9.42 40.44 -15.63
CA ALA A 280 10.17 41.35 -14.77
C ALA A 280 11.29 42.08 -15.54
N THR A 281 12.00 41.39 -16.44
CA THR A 281 13.00 42.05 -17.31
C THR A 281 12.37 43.08 -18.25
N THR A 282 11.22 42.76 -18.84
CA THR A 282 10.47 43.71 -19.69
C THR A 282 10.00 44.92 -18.89
N VAL A 283 9.48 44.72 -17.67
CA VAL A 283 9.08 45.80 -16.76
C VAL A 283 10.29 46.67 -16.37
N SER A 284 11.44 46.06 -16.07
CA SER A 284 12.66 46.82 -15.75
C SER A 284 13.15 47.65 -16.95
N ALA A 285 13.09 47.10 -18.17
CA ALA A 285 13.47 47.81 -19.38
C ALA A 285 12.53 49.00 -19.65
N THR A 286 11.21 48.78 -19.57
CA THR A 286 10.22 49.86 -19.72
C THR A 286 10.33 50.92 -18.64
N ALA A 287 10.63 50.55 -17.39
CA ALA A 287 10.89 51.54 -16.33
C ALA A 287 12.13 52.41 -16.63
N THR A 288 13.14 51.83 -17.28
CA THR A 288 14.35 52.57 -17.71
C THR A 288 14.02 53.54 -18.84
N GLU A 289 13.25 53.11 -19.85
CA GLU A 289 12.78 53.98 -20.94
C GLU A 289 11.90 55.12 -20.43
N ILE A 290 10.98 54.83 -19.50
CA ILE A 290 10.15 55.86 -18.85
C ILE A 290 11.03 56.87 -18.11
N SER A 291 12.05 56.41 -17.38
CA SER A 291 12.97 57.30 -16.64
C SER A 291 13.71 58.24 -17.59
N ALA A 292 14.20 57.72 -18.73
CA ALA A 292 14.82 58.54 -19.76
C ALA A 292 13.83 59.56 -20.37
N GLY A 293 12.60 59.12 -20.66
CA GLY A 293 11.54 60.02 -21.16
C GLY A 293 11.16 61.11 -20.17
N VAL A 294 11.17 60.83 -18.87
CA VAL A 294 10.94 61.83 -17.81
C VAL A 294 12.07 62.89 -17.81
N GLU A 295 13.31 62.50 -18.05
CA GLU A 295 14.44 63.43 -18.14
C GLU A 295 14.38 64.33 -19.38
N ASP A 296 13.97 63.78 -20.52
CA ASP A 296 13.68 64.55 -21.73
C ASP A 296 12.53 65.54 -21.50
N ILE A 297 11.46 65.12 -20.81
CA ILE A 297 10.35 66.00 -20.43
C ILE A 297 10.82 67.12 -19.49
N ALA A 298 11.66 66.83 -18.50
CA ALA A 298 12.22 67.84 -17.60
C ALA A 298 13.08 68.85 -18.35
N THR A 299 13.87 68.39 -19.32
CA THR A 299 14.68 69.23 -20.21
C THR A 299 13.80 70.08 -21.15
N GLY A 300 12.75 69.49 -21.72
CA GLY A 300 11.74 70.20 -22.50
C GLY A 300 11.02 71.27 -21.68
N GLY A 301 10.62 70.94 -20.46
CA GLY A 301 9.97 71.86 -19.52
C GLY A 301 10.86 73.04 -19.12
N THR A 302 12.15 72.81 -18.87
CA THR A 302 13.11 73.90 -18.60
C THR A 302 13.31 74.80 -19.83
N ASN A 303 13.35 74.25 -21.04
CA ASN A 303 13.43 75.05 -22.27
C ASN A 303 12.13 75.84 -22.54
N GLN A 304 10.97 75.25 -22.24
CA GLN A 304 9.69 75.93 -22.35
C GLN A 304 9.58 77.08 -21.33
N ALA A 305 10.05 76.89 -20.10
CA ALA A 305 10.13 77.94 -19.10
C ALA A 305 11.04 79.10 -19.56
N LYS A 306 12.21 78.81 -20.14
CA LYS A 306 13.09 79.83 -20.74
C LYS A 306 12.40 80.59 -21.88
N SER A 307 11.71 79.89 -22.77
CA SER A 307 10.96 80.51 -23.86
C SER A 307 9.82 81.40 -23.35
N ALA A 308 9.10 80.97 -22.32
CA ALA A 308 8.07 81.77 -21.66
C ALA A 308 8.66 83.03 -21.01
N GLN A 309 9.82 82.93 -20.36
CA GLN A 309 10.53 84.07 -19.80
C GLN A 309 10.98 85.06 -20.90
N LYS A 310 11.51 84.55 -22.02
CA LYS A 310 11.87 85.39 -23.17
C LYS A 310 10.66 86.07 -23.80
N MET A 311 9.54 85.36 -23.88
CA MET A 311 8.28 85.91 -24.34
C MET A 311 7.78 87.04 -23.42
N ASN A 312 7.91 86.88 -22.10
CA ASN A 312 7.56 87.91 -21.14
C ASN A 312 8.45 89.17 -21.31
N GLU A 313 9.74 88.99 -21.57
CA GLU A 313 10.66 90.09 -21.91
C GLU A 313 10.25 90.79 -23.22
N LEU A 314 9.94 90.02 -24.27
CA LEU A 314 9.43 90.57 -25.54
C LEU A 314 8.10 91.31 -25.37
N PHE A 315 7.19 90.84 -24.51
CA PHE A 315 5.95 91.54 -24.20
C PHE A 315 6.21 92.88 -23.50
N LYS A 316 7.23 92.95 -22.64
CA LYS A 316 7.68 94.21 -22.03
C LYS A 316 8.18 95.19 -23.09
N ASP A 317 9.01 94.73 -24.03
CA ASP A 317 9.50 95.55 -25.14
C ASP A 317 8.37 95.98 -26.08
N PHE A 318 7.42 95.09 -26.37
CA PHE A 318 6.22 95.40 -27.14
C PHE A 318 5.36 96.48 -26.47
N SER A 319 5.18 96.39 -25.14
CA SER A 319 4.44 97.39 -24.37
C SER A 319 5.10 98.78 -24.47
N LEU A 320 6.44 98.84 -24.37
CA LEU A 320 7.21 100.07 -24.56
C LEU A 320 7.05 100.62 -25.99
N ALA A 321 7.13 99.76 -27.00
CA ALA A 321 6.96 100.16 -28.40
C ALA A 321 5.54 100.68 -28.67
N ILE A 322 4.50 100.01 -28.16
CA ILE A 322 3.10 100.45 -28.26
C ILE A 322 2.90 101.81 -27.57
N SER A 323 3.49 102.00 -26.39
CA SER A 323 3.46 103.30 -25.70
C SER A 323 4.14 104.39 -26.54
N SER A 324 5.26 104.08 -27.19
CA SER A 324 5.93 105.00 -28.11
C SER A 324 5.08 105.32 -29.35
N VAL A 325 4.42 104.33 -29.95
CA VAL A 325 3.53 104.54 -31.10
C VAL A 325 2.33 105.39 -30.73
N ALA A 326 1.71 105.12 -29.56
CA ALA A 326 0.62 105.94 -29.04
C ALA A 326 1.05 107.40 -28.86
N LYS A 327 2.24 107.63 -28.29
CA LYS A 327 2.83 108.97 -28.16
C LYS A 327 3.07 109.65 -29.51
N SER A 328 3.62 108.92 -30.48
CA SER A 328 3.83 109.46 -31.85
C SER A 328 2.50 109.78 -32.54
N ALA A 329 1.46 108.97 -32.35
CA ALA A 329 0.13 109.23 -32.90
C ALA A 329 -0.52 110.46 -32.25
N GLU A 330 -0.34 110.66 -30.94
CA GLU A 330 -0.77 111.86 -30.23
C GLU A 330 -0.06 113.12 -30.77
N GLN A 331 1.26 113.05 -30.96
CA GLN A 331 2.03 114.13 -31.57
C GLN A 331 1.59 114.43 -33.01
N ALA A 332 1.32 113.40 -33.82
CA ALA A 332 0.83 113.57 -35.18
C ALA A 332 -0.58 114.18 -35.22
N SER A 333 -1.44 113.82 -34.27
CA SER A 333 -2.77 114.42 -34.10
C SER A 333 -2.67 115.91 -33.74
N GLU A 334 -1.80 116.27 -32.79
CA GLU A 334 -1.54 117.66 -32.41
C GLU A 334 -1.03 118.48 -33.61
N LEU A 335 -0.05 117.94 -34.34
CA LEU A 335 0.52 118.60 -35.52
C LEU A 335 -0.51 118.78 -36.65
N SER A 336 -1.35 117.77 -36.88
CA SER A 336 -2.44 117.85 -37.85
C SER A 336 -3.47 118.91 -37.44
N GLY A 337 -3.79 119.00 -36.15
CA GLY A 337 -4.62 120.06 -35.60
C GLY A 337 -4.04 121.46 -35.85
N ARG A 338 -2.74 121.66 -35.60
CA ARG A 338 -2.04 122.94 -35.91
C ARG A 338 -2.05 123.26 -37.40
N THR A 339 -1.82 122.26 -38.25
CA THR A 339 -1.82 122.43 -39.71
C THR A 339 -3.20 122.84 -40.23
N MET A 340 -4.27 122.25 -39.69
CA MET A 340 -5.65 122.61 -40.02
C MET A 340 -5.98 124.05 -39.60
N HIS A 341 -5.49 124.49 -38.43
CA HIS A 341 -5.62 125.89 -37.98
C HIS A 341 -4.89 126.86 -38.92
N LEU A 342 -3.64 126.56 -39.28
CA LEU A 342 -2.86 127.36 -40.24
C LEU A 342 -3.52 127.42 -41.62
N ALA A 343 -4.11 126.31 -42.08
CA ALA A 343 -4.84 126.28 -43.35
C ALA A 343 -6.10 127.17 -43.30
N GLN A 344 -6.80 127.22 -42.16
CA GLN A 344 -7.94 128.14 -41.97
C GLN A 344 -7.51 129.61 -41.99
N GLU A 345 -6.42 129.97 -41.30
CA GLU A 345 -5.84 131.32 -41.37
C GLU A 345 -5.41 131.68 -42.80
N GLY A 346 -4.72 130.77 -43.49
CA GLY A 346 -4.32 130.95 -44.88
C GLY A 346 -5.51 131.20 -45.80
N ASN A 347 -6.63 130.50 -45.57
CA ASN A 347 -7.87 130.68 -46.33
C ASN A 347 -8.50 132.06 -46.08
N GLN A 348 -8.46 132.57 -44.84
CA GLN A 348 -8.90 133.93 -44.52
C GLN A 348 -8.03 135.00 -45.22
N ILE A 349 -6.71 134.83 -45.24
CA ILE A 349 -5.77 135.74 -45.93
C ILE A 349 -6.01 135.74 -47.44
N LEU A 350 -6.25 134.57 -48.04
CA LEU A 350 -6.61 134.44 -49.45
C LEU A 350 -7.93 135.14 -49.77
N SER A 351 -8.95 134.97 -48.92
CA SER A 351 -10.24 135.66 -49.06
C SER A 351 -10.08 137.19 -49.01
N ALA A 352 -9.26 137.70 -48.08
CA ALA A 352 -8.94 139.12 -47.98
C ALA A 352 -8.19 139.65 -49.22
N SER A 353 -7.29 138.84 -49.79
CA SER A 353 -6.52 139.20 -50.99
C SER A 353 -7.40 139.27 -52.25
N ILE A 354 -8.39 138.37 -52.39
CA ILE A 354 -9.38 138.41 -53.49
C ILE A 354 -10.21 139.70 -53.43
N GLN A 355 -10.67 140.11 -52.24
CA GLN A 355 -11.36 141.39 -52.08
C GLN A 355 -10.45 142.59 -52.41
N GLY A 356 -9.16 142.50 -52.10
CA GLY A 356 -8.16 143.50 -52.48
C GLY A 356 -7.98 143.63 -53.99
N MET A 357 -7.90 142.51 -54.70
CA MET A 357 -7.84 142.47 -56.17
C MET A 357 -9.08 143.07 -56.83
N ASP A 358 -10.26 142.84 -56.26
CA ASP A 358 -11.52 143.39 -56.81
C ASP A 358 -11.58 144.93 -56.69
N ARG A 359 -11.05 145.48 -55.58
CA ARG A 359 -10.88 146.94 -55.42
C ARG A 359 -9.87 147.53 -56.40
N LEU A 360 -8.76 146.84 -56.66
CA LEU A 360 -7.77 147.27 -57.65
C LEU A 360 -8.37 147.30 -59.06
N ASN A 361 -9.19 146.31 -59.41
CA ASN A 361 -9.88 146.27 -60.70
C ASN A 361 -10.84 147.45 -60.87
N GLN A 362 -11.60 147.79 -59.81
CA GLN A 362 -12.45 148.98 -59.81
C GLN A 362 -11.65 150.30 -59.93
N GLN A 363 -10.47 150.39 -59.31
CA GLN A 363 -9.59 151.57 -59.45
C GLN A 363 -9.00 151.69 -60.87
N MET A 364 -8.60 150.58 -61.50
CA MET A 364 -8.12 150.58 -62.88
C MET A 364 -9.20 151.00 -63.87
N SER A 365 -10.45 150.56 -63.67
CA SER A 365 -11.58 151.00 -64.50
C SER A 365 -11.87 152.50 -64.39
N ARG A 366 -11.69 153.10 -63.19
CA ARG A 366 -11.77 154.56 -63.01
C ARG A 366 -10.62 155.32 -63.67
N LEU A 367 -9.39 154.78 -63.61
CA LEU A 367 -8.22 155.35 -64.30
C LEU A 367 -8.41 155.38 -65.83
N GLU A 368 -9.04 154.36 -66.41
CA GLU A 368 -9.34 154.33 -67.84
C GLU A 368 -10.32 155.45 -68.26
N LEU A 369 -11.31 155.73 -67.41
CA LEU A 369 -12.26 156.82 -67.61
C LEU A 369 -11.62 158.21 -67.49
N ASP A 370 -10.72 158.42 -66.53
CA ASP A 370 -10.00 159.69 -66.35
C ASP A 370 -8.97 159.93 -67.47
N SER A 371 -8.30 158.88 -67.95
CA SER A 371 -7.40 158.94 -69.11
C SER A 371 -8.10 159.40 -70.39
N LYS A 372 -9.32 158.91 -70.66
CA LYS A 372 -10.14 159.34 -71.81
C LYS A 372 -10.59 160.81 -71.74
N LYS A 373 -10.62 161.42 -70.55
CA LYS A 373 -10.98 162.83 -70.36
C LYS A 373 -9.83 163.80 -70.67
N ILE A 374 -8.58 163.38 -70.48
CA ILE A 374 -7.39 164.21 -70.73
C ILE A 374 -7.05 164.31 -72.25
N GLY A 375 -7.46 163.33 -73.05
CA GLY A 375 -7.20 163.32 -74.50
C GLY A 375 -8.03 164.29 -75.36
N LYS A 376 -9.09 164.92 -74.83
CA LYS A 376 -9.96 165.86 -75.60
C LYS A 376 -9.73 167.34 -75.26
N SER A 377 -8.70 167.70 -74.50
CA SER A 377 -8.38 169.08 -74.12
C SER A 377 -7.01 169.58 -74.58
N SER A 378 -6.39 168.95 -75.59
CA SER A 378 -5.24 169.53 -76.32
C SER A 378 -5.46 169.47 -77.84
N LYS A 379 -6.00 170.61 -78.32
CA LYS A 379 -6.26 171.11 -79.68
C LYS A 379 -7.37 170.44 -80.49
#